data_AF-A0A954B3M9-F1
#
_entry.id   AF-A0A954B3M9-F1
#
_cell.length_a   1.000
_cell.length_b   1.000
_cell.length_c   1.000
_cell.angle_alpha   90.00
_cell.angle_beta   90.00
_cell.angle_gamma   90.00
#
_symmetry.space_group_name_H-M   'P 1'
#
loop_
_entity.id
_entity.type
_entity.pdbx_description
1 polymer ?
#
loop_
_entity_poly.entity_id
_entity_poly.type
_entity_poly.pdbx_seq_one_letter_code
_entity_poly.pdbx_strand_id
1 'polypeptide(L)' 'MADGTSESKCPVSQGRGRQNVDWWPNQINVNVLHQNTPESDPMGAGFNYAKEFETLDLDAVIKDLRALMTDSQSWWPAD' A
#
# COMPACT_ATOMS: atom_id res chain seq x y z
N MET A 1 -34.09 6.16 12.24
CA MET A 1 -33.79 6.95 11.03
C MET A 1 -32.39 6.59 10.58
N ALA A 2 -32.22 6.20 9.32
CA ALA A 2 -30.91 5.94 8.72
C ALA A 2 -30.35 7.26 8.22
N ASP A 3 -29.27 7.74 8.82
CA ASP A 3 -28.43 8.77 8.22
C ASP A 3 -26.97 8.33 8.39
N GLY A 4 -26.43 7.80 7.30
CA GLY A 4 -25.09 7.23 7.22
C GLY A 4 -24.53 7.66 5.87
N THR A 5 -23.99 8.86 5.90
CA THR A 5 -23.51 9.71 4.81
C THR A 5 -22.88 8.96 3.64
N SER A 6 -23.19 9.48 2.46
CA SER A 6 -22.77 9.10 1.11
C SER A 6 -21.30 9.41 0.80
N GLU A 7 -20.39 9.42 1.78
CA GLU A 7 -19.04 9.97 1.57
C GLU A 7 -18.00 8.97 1.06
N SER A 8 -18.23 7.65 1.08
CA SER A 8 -17.21 6.68 0.58
C SER A 8 -17.74 5.32 0.10
N LYS A 9 -19.03 5.19 -0.25
CA LYS A 9 -19.56 3.91 -0.74
C LYS A 9 -19.28 3.78 -2.24
N CYS A 10 -18.66 2.67 -2.67
CA CYS A 10 -18.52 2.34 -4.08
C CYS A 10 -19.91 2.31 -4.74
N PRO A 11 -20.14 3.06 -5.82
CA PRO A 11 -21.47 3.20 -6.43
C PRO A 11 -21.96 1.90 -7.09
N VAL A 12 -21.04 0.99 -7.41
CA VAL A 12 -21.34 -0.36 -7.88
C VAL A 12 -21.15 -1.32 -6.72
N SER A 13 -22.24 -1.98 -6.30
CA SER A 13 -22.22 -3.02 -5.29
C SER A 13 -21.42 -4.22 -5.79
N GLN A 14 -20.14 -4.30 -5.42
CA GLN A 14 -19.42 -5.56 -5.52
C GLN A 14 -20.09 -6.54 -4.54
N GLY A 15 -20.23 -7.83 -4.89
CA GLY A 15 -20.93 -8.85 -4.11
C GLY A 15 -20.37 -9.14 -2.70
N ARG A 16 -19.60 -8.23 -2.11
CA ARG A 16 -19.32 -8.18 -0.67
C ARG A 16 -20.63 -7.96 0.07
N GLY A 17 -21.11 -9.01 0.74
CA GLY A 17 -22.15 -8.89 1.75
C GLY A 17 -21.75 -7.93 2.88
N ARG A 18 -22.73 -7.54 3.69
CA ARG A 18 -22.48 -6.71 4.89
C ARG A 18 -21.48 -7.40 5.81
N GLN A 19 -20.53 -6.62 6.31
CA GLN A 19 -19.50 -7.05 7.25
C GLN A 19 -19.89 -6.67 8.68
N ASN A 20 -19.17 -7.19 9.68
CA ASN A 20 -19.45 -6.90 11.08
C ASN A 20 -19.38 -5.41 11.42
N VAL A 21 -18.49 -4.65 10.77
CA VAL A 21 -18.36 -3.20 10.97
C VAL A 21 -19.59 -2.43 10.48
N ASP A 22 -20.33 -2.96 9.50
CA ASP A 22 -21.57 -2.34 9.02
C ASP A 22 -22.71 -2.49 10.04
N TRP A 23 -22.68 -3.55 10.84
CA TRP A 23 -23.69 -3.85 11.86
C TRP A 23 -23.36 -3.23 13.23
N TRP A 24 -22.09 -3.23 13.61
CA TRP A 24 -21.60 -2.68 14.87
C TRP A 24 -20.49 -1.67 14.63
N PRO A 25 -20.82 -0.43 14.20
CA PRO A 25 -19.82 0.56 13.80
C PRO A 25 -18.91 1.01 14.96
N ASN A 26 -19.38 0.89 16.21
CA ASN A 26 -18.63 1.30 17.41
C ASN A 26 -17.91 0.12 18.11
N GLN A 27 -17.83 -1.05 17.48
CA GLN A 27 -17.10 -2.19 18.05
C GLN A 27 -15.59 -1.92 18.08
N ILE A 28 -14.88 -2.49 19.06
CA ILE A 28 -13.42 -2.38 19.15
C ILE A 28 -12.79 -3.03 17.92
N ASN A 29 -11.95 -2.26 17.20
CA ASN A 29 -11.27 -2.74 16.02
C ASN A 29 -9.97 -3.45 16.39
N VAL A 30 -10.01 -4.78 16.43
CA VAL A 30 -8.80 -5.62 16.65
C VAL A 30 -7.99 -5.83 15.37
N ASN A 31 -8.45 -5.32 14.21
CA ASN A 31 -7.78 -5.59 12.94
C ASN A 31 -6.35 -5.04 12.88
N VAL A 32 -6.07 -4.03 13.69
CA VAL A 32 -4.75 -3.42 13.83
C VAL A 32 -3.69 -4.42 14.32
N LEU A 33 -4.09 -5.44 15.07
CA LEU A 33 -3.16 -6.40 15.69
C LEU A 33 -2.63 -7.46 14.71
N HIS A 34 -3.21 -7.56 13.52
CA HIS A 34 -2.82 -8.53 12.49
C HIS A 34 -2.53 -7.85 11.15
N GLN A 35 -2.10 -6.58 11.19
CA GLN A 35 -1.51 -5.92 10.02
C GLN A 35 -0.07 -6.38 9.83
N ASN A 36 0.41 -6.41 8.57
CA ASN A 36 1.80 -6.71 8.20
C ASN A 36 2.31 -8.06 8.75
N THR A 37 1.49 -9.11 8.64
CA THR A 37 1.93 -10.45 9.07
C THR A 37 2.98 -11.03 8.11
N PRO A 38 3.85 -11.94 8.57
CA PRO A 38 4.88 -12.56 7.72
C PRO A 38 4.31 -13.30 6.50
N GLU A 39 3.08 -13.81 6.57
CA GLU A 39 2.41 -14.49 5.45
C GLU A 39 2.02 -13.53 4.32
N SER A 40 1.88 -12.24 4.64
CA SER A 40 1.61 -11.19 3.65
C SER A 40 2.88 -10.58 3.08
N ASP A 41 4.06 -10.91 3.64
CA ASP A 41 5.35 -10.39 3.20
C ASP A 41 5.88 -11.22 2.01
N PRO A 42 5.97 -10.64 0.79
CA PRO A 42 6.50 -11.35 -0.37
C PRO A 42 8.02 -11.63 -0.29
N MET A 43 8.76 -10.93 0.57
CA MET A 43 10.21 -11.10 0.72
C MET A 43 10.58 -12.32 1.55
N GLY A 44 9.65 -12.80 2.38
CA GLY A 44 9.80 -13.99 3.22
C GLY A 44 10.69 -13.79 4.45
N ALA A 45 10.57 -14.71 5.40
CA ALA A 45 11.15 -14.57 6.75
C ALA A 45 12.68 -14.51 6.81
N GLY A 46 13.39 -14.92 5.76
CA GLY A 46 14.85 -14.91 5.70
C GLY A 46 15.45 -13.61 5.18
N PHE A 47 14.63 -12.68 4.68
CA PHE A 47 15.11 -11.45 4.08
C PHE A 47 15.53 -10.42 5.13
N ASN A 48 16.73 -9.88 4.99
CA ASN A 48 17.25 -8.82 5.87
C ASN A 48 17.53 -7.56 5.05
N TYR A 49 16.57 -6.63 5.06
CA TYR A 49 16.69 -5.38 4.31
C TYR A 49 17.94 -4.57 4.66
N ALA A 50 18.31 -4.49 5.95
CA ALA A 50 19.48 -3.72 6.37
C ALA A 50 20.77 -4.30 5.76
N LYS A 51 20.92 -5.62 5.79
CA LYS A 51 22.08 -6.30 5.20
C LYS A 51 22.16 -6.10 3.70
N GLU A 52 21.04 -6.27 2.98
CA GLU A 52 21.04 -6.09 1.53
C GLU A 52 21.30 -4.62 1.14
N PHE A 53 20.75 -3.67 1.90
CA PHE A 53 20.98 -2.25 1.68
C PHE A 53 22.45 -1.84 1.88
N GLU A 54 23.16 -2.45 2.84
CA GLU A 54 24.60 -2.21 3.03
C GLU A 54 25.45 -2.66 1.83
N THR A 55 24.97 -3.64 1.05
CA THR A 55 25.65 -4.10 -0.17
C THR A 55 25.27 -3.32 -1.43
N LEU A 56 24.31 -2.41 -1.33
CA LEU A 56 23.81 -1.63 -2.45
C LEU A 56 24.81 -0.55 -2.86
N ASP A 57 25.10 -0.45 -4.16
CA ASP A 57 25.86 0.66 -4.72
C ASP A 57 24.99 1.92 -4.77
N LEU A 58 25.06 2.71 -3.70
CA LEU A 58 24.27 3.93 -3.56
C LEU A 58 24.65 5.00 -4.60
N ASP A 59 25.92 5.06 -5.00
CA ASP A 59 26.38 6.05 -5.98
C ASP A 59 25.82 5.74 -7.37
N ALA A 60 25.76 4.45 -7.75
CA ALA A 60 25.09 4.01 -8.97
C ALA A 60 23.59 4.35 -8.95
N VAL A 61 22.89 4.06 -7.85
CA VAL A 61 21.46 4.38 -7.71
C VAL A 61 21.21 5.88 -7.86
N ILE A 62 22.01 6.72 -7.20
CA ILE A 62 21.87 8.18 -7.29
C ILE A 62 22.13 8.66 -8.73
N LYS A 63 23.13 8.09 -9.41
CA LYS A 63 23.44 8.42 -10.80
C LYS A 63 22.28 8.05 -11.73
N ASP A 64 21.71 6.86 -11.57
CA ASP A 64 20.58 6.39 -12.38
C ASP A 64 19.32 7.23 -12.15
N LEU A 65 19.05 7.62 -10.89
CA LEU A 65 17.97 8.55 -10.58
C LEU A 65 18.16 9.92 -11.24
N ARG A 66 19.38 10.46 -11.25
CA ARG A 66 19.67 11.73 -11.94
C ARG A 66 19.50 11.62 -13.45
N ALA A 67 19.86 10.50 -14.05
CA ALA A 67 19.61 10.25 -15.47
C ALA A 67 18.11 10.19 -15.76
N LEU A 68 17.35 9.45 -14.94
CA LEU A 68 15.89 9.31 -15.05
C LEU A 68 15.16 10.66 -15.00
N MET A 69 15.63 11.60 -14.19
CA MET A 69 15.04 12.95 -14.10
C MET A 69 15.03 13.70 -15.45
N THR A 70 15.89 13.32 -16.39
CA THR A 70 16.00 13.92 -17.73
C THR A 70 15.53 13.00 -18.85
N ASP A 71 15.16 11.76 -18.53
CA ASP A 71 14.70 10.75 -19.50
C ASP A 71 13.16 10.76 -19.60
N SER A 72 12.65 11.75 -20.34
CA SER A 72 11.22 11.99 -20.53
C SER A 72 10.53 10.78 -21.17
N GLN A 73 9.47 10.30 -20.54
CA GLN A 73 8.71 9.17 -21.03
C GLN A 73 7.51 9.65 -21.86
N SER A 74 7.28 9.05 -23.02
CA SER A 74 6.18 9.48 -23.91
C SER A 74 4.78 9.36 -23.30
N TRP A 75 4.60 8.46 -22.34
CA TRP A 75 3.35 8.26 -21.60
C TRP A 75 3.18 9.25 -20.42
N TRP A 76 4.25 9.90 -19.99
CA TRP A 76 4.24 10.99 -19.01
C TRP A 76 5.44 11.93 -19.26
N PRO A 77 5.28 12.89 -20.19
CA PRO A 77 6.37 13.77 -20.55
C PRO A 77 6.82 14.61 -19.37
N ALA A 78 8.14 14.74 -19.20
CA ALA A 78 8.71 15.77 -18.34
C ALA A 78 8.32 17.16 -18.88
N ASP A 79 7.98 18.08 -17.98
CA ASP A 79 7.59 19.48 -18.25
C ASP A 79 8.72 20.26 -18.96
#